data_AF-A0A3P8E9J4-F1
#
_entry.id   AF-A0A3P8E9J4-F1
#
_cell.length_a   1.000
_cell.length_b   1.000
_cell.length_c   1.000
_cell.angle_alpha   90.00
_cell.angle_beta   90.00
_cell.angle_gamma   90.00
#
_symmetry.space_group_name_H-M   'P 1'
#
loop_
_entity.id
_entity.type
_entity.pdbx_description
1 polymer ?
#
loop_
_entity_poly.entity_id
_entity_poly.type
_entity_poly.pdbx_seq_one_letter_code
_entity_poly.pdbx_strand_id
1 'polypeptide(L)'
;MEGLMILVAVGRNYADHAKELGNKVEPSPAIFLKPSSCIIEEGKIKLPNGASEVHHEVELGLVIGKSLTNVKVYSAILGYVVALDLTDRLLQNQLKASGLPWTLAKCFDTACPVGPILPLESLPADNEIWLKVNQLERQRSKLNMMVWTPADLVSIITKRISLQYGDLILTGTPAGVGPLKSGDEIEAGLDDLCSIKFSVE
;
A
#
# COMPACT_ATOMS: atom_id res chain seq x y z
N MET A 1 10.22 10.46 -22.80
CA MET A 1 8.99 9.97 -22.16
C MET A 1 9.43 9.29 -20.89
N GLU A 2 9.38 10.01 -19.76
CA GLU A 2 9.40 9.36 -18.44
C GLU A 2 8.24 8.36 -18.43
N GLY A 3 8.53 7.12 -18.06
CA GLY A 3 7.60 6.00 -18.24
C GLY A 3 6.31 6.21 -17.45
N LEU A 4 5.18 5.82 -18.04
CA LEU A 4 3.93 5.70 -17.30
C LEU A 4 4.10 4.61 -16.24
N MET A 5 4.07 5.00 -14.97
CA MET A 5 4.10 4.10 -13.81
C MET A 5 2.68 3.64 -13.48
N ILE A 6 2.49 2.34 -13.25
CA ILE A 6 1.27 1.80 -12.64
C ILE A 6 1.52 1.41 -11.18
N LEU A 7 0.50 1.59 -10.33
CA LEU A 7 0.47 1.02 -8.98
C LEU A 7 -0.46 -0.18 -8.97
N VAL A 8 0.08 -1.33 -8.58
CA VAL A 8 -0.69 -2.54 -8.31
C VAL A 8 -0.79 -2.71 -6.80
N ALA A 9 -1.98 -2.78 -6.26
CA ALA A 9 -2.19 -2.90 -4.82
C ALA A 9 -2.87 -4.21 -4.46
N VAL A 10 -2.51 -4.75 -3.30
CA VAL A 10 -2.90 -6.08 -2.84
C VAL A 10 -3.74 -5.97 -1.57
N GLY A 11 -5.01 -6.34 -1.68
CA GLY A 11 -5.89 -6.43 -0.51
C GLY A 11 -5.69 -7.72 0.28
N ARG A 12 -5.83 -7.61 1.62
CA ARG A 12 -5.92 -8.74 2.56
C ARG A 12 -4.66 -9.63 2.65
N ASN A 13 -3.47 -9.04 2.51
CA ASN A 13 -2.22 -9.80 2.61
C ASN A 13 -1.71 -10.02 4.05
N TYR A 14 -2.37 -9.47 5.07
CA TYR A 14 -2.10 -9.80 6.47
C TYR A 14 -3.32 -10.51 7.07
N ALA A 15 -3.11 -11.68 7.66
CA ALA A 15 -4.20 -12.53 8.14
C ALA A 15 -5.06 -11.84 9.21
N ASP A 16 -4.45 -11.05 10.09
CA ASP A 16 -5.18 -10.36 11.16
C ASP A 16 -5.96 -9.15 10.66
N HIS A 17 -5.47 -8.46 9.61
CA HIS A 17 -6.24 -7.43 8.93
C HIS A 17 -7.46 -8.01 8.20
N ALA A 18 -7.29 -9.17 7.55
CA ALA A 18 -8.41 -9.86 6.91
C ALA A 18 -9.52 -10.20 7.92
N LYS A 19 -9.14 -10.71 9.10
CA LYS A 19 -10.06 -11.00 10.21
C LYS A 19 -10.72 -9.75 10.79
N GLU A 20 -9.96 -8.68 11.01
CA GLU A 20 -10.44 -7.39 11.53
C GLU A 20 -11.61 -6.85 10.71
N LEU A 21 -11.51 -6.95 9.38
CA LEU A 21 -12.56 -6.51 8.46
C LEU A 21 -13.61 -7.59 8.14
N GLY A 22 -13.68 -8.67 8.92
CA GLY A 22 -14.67 -9.75 8.77
C GLY A 22 -14.53 -10.57 7.49
N ASN A 23 -13.37 -10.55 6.84
CA ASN A 23 -13.12 -11.27 5.60
C ASN A 23 -12.45 -12.63 5.85
N LYS A 24 -12.70 -13.60 4.98
CA LYS A 24 -11.90 -14.83 4.92
C LYS A 24 -10.59 -14.56 4.18
N VAL A 25 -9.54 -15.30 4.54
CA VAL A 25 -8.33 -15.37 3.72
C VAL A 25 -8.72 -16.13 2.45
N GLU A 26 -8.67 -15.44 1.32
CA GLU A 26 -9.05 -15.99 0.01
C GLU A 26 -7.90 -16.86 -0.55
N PRO A 27 -8.19 -17.81 -1.46
CA PRO A 27 -7.15 -18.63 -2.11
C PRO A 27 -6.24 -17.83 -3.05
N SER A 28 -6.60 -16.58 -3.38
CA SER A 28 -5.83 -15.67 -4.21
C SER A 28 -5.91 -14.23 -3.71
N PRO A 29 -4.85 -13.41 -3.85
CA PRO A 29 -4.87 -12.02 -3.42
C PRO A 29 -5.91 -11.20 -4.20
N ALA A 30 -6.55 -10.24 -3.53
CA ALA A 30 -7.36 -9.24 -4.19
C ALA A 30 -6.44 -8.20 -4.84
N ILE A 31 -6.50 -8.04 -6.16
CA ILE A 31 -5.65 -7.11 -6.91
C ILE A 31 -6.49 -5.94 -7.42
N PHE A 32 -6.02 -4.71 -7.21
CA PHE A 32 -6.58 -3.49 -7.79
C PHE A 32 -5.47 -2.52 -8.20
N LEU A 33 -5.83 -1.47 -8.94
CA LEU A 33 -4.88 -0.50 -9.47
C LEU A 33 -5.10 0.88 -8.85
N LYS A 34 -4.01 1.62 -8.66
CA LYS A 34 -4.01 3.07 -8.44
C LYS A 34 -3.31 3.78 -9.60
N PRO A 35 -3.78 4.97 -10.02
CA PRO A 35 -3.07 5.79 -11.01
C PRO A 35 -1.87 6.47 -10.36
N SER A 36 -0.82 6.77 -11.14
CA SER A 36 0.34 7.52 -10.65
C SER A 36 -0.01 8.93 -10.14
N SER A 37 -1.11 9.52 -10.62
CA SER A 37 -1.57 10.85 -10.22
C SER A 37 -1.99 10.97 -8.74
N CYS A 38 -2.24 9.85 -8.05
CA CYS A 38 -2.57 9.88 -6.62
C CYS A 38 -1.33 9.85 -5.71
N ILE A 39 -0.13 9.71 -6.28
CA ILE A 39 1.11 9.61 -5.51
C ILE A 39 1.57 10.97 -5.07
N ILE A 40 1.99 11.07 -3.82
CA ILE A 40 2.74 12.21 -3.30
C ILE A 40 3.97 11.73 -2.53
N GLU A 41 5.11 12.36 -2.77
CA GLU A 41 6.34 12.12 -1.99
C GLU A 41 6.51 13.18 -0.89
N GLU A 42 5.88 14.34 -1.08
CA GLU A 42 5.89 15.47 -0.16
C GLU A 42 4.54 16.21 -0.19
N GLY A 43 4.38 17.18 0.71
CA GLY A 43 3.15 17.96 0.83
C GLY A 43 2.16 17.33 1.80
N LYS A 44 0.89 17.34 1.42
CA LYS A 44 -0.23 17.03 2.33
C LYS A 44 -1.18 16.02 1.75
N ILE A 45 -1.72 15.17 2.60
CA ILE A 45 -2.83 14.29 2.30
C ILE A 45 -4.09 15.13 2.27
N LYS A 46 -4.81 15.12 1.15
CA LYS A 46 -6.08 15.83 0.97
C LYS A 46 -7.24 14.86 1.07
N LEU A 47 -8.08 15.03 2.09
CA LEU A 47 -9.30 14.25 2.21
C LEU A 47 -10.28 14.67 1.11
N PRO A 48 -10.90 13.72 0.38
CA PRO A 48 -11.87 14.08 -0.64
C PRO A 48 -13.05 14.86 -0.06
N ASN A 49 -13.54 15.84 -0.80
CA ASN A 49 -14.70 16.62 -0.39
C ASN A 49 -15.91 15.70 -0.16
N GLY A 50 -16.47 15.75 1.06
CA GLY A 50 -17.61 14.93 1.44
C GLY A 50 -17.27 13.51 1.90
N ALA A 51 -16.00 13.11 1.87
CA ALA A 51 -15.57 11.86 2.51
C ALA A 51 -15.63 12.03 4.03
N SER A 52 -16.31 11.09 4.69
CA SER A 52 -16.47 11.09 6.15
C SER A 52 -15.58 10.06 6.85
N GLU A 53 -14.99 9.12 6.10
CA GLU A 53 -14.30 7.97 6.66
C GLU A 53 -13.11 7.53 5.80
N VAL A 54 -12.09 8.38 5.67
CA VAL A 54 -10.84 8.00 5.02
C VAL A 54 -9.93 7.30 6.01
N HIS A 55 -9.51 6.08 5.70
CA HIS A 55 -8.65 5.25 6.53
C HIS A 55 -7.18 5.33 6.10
N HIS A 56 -6.28 5.26 7.09
CA HIS A 56 -4.87 4.97 6.85
C HIS A 56 -4.63 3.46 6.70
N GLU A 57 -3.73 3.10 5.80
CA GLU A 57 -3.28 1.72 5.59
C GLU A 57 -1.77 1.78 5.28
N VAL A 58 -0.90 1.51 6.26
CA VAL A 58 0.55 1.45 5.99
C VAL A 58 0.90 0.17 5.25
N GLU A 59 1.68 0.28 4.18
CA GLU A 59 2.09 -0.86 3.34
C GLU A 59 3.57 -0.77 2.95
N LEU A 60 4.20 -1.94 2.82
CA LEU A 60 5.47 -2.05 2.12
C LEU A 60 5.20 -1.96 0.61
N GLY A 61 5.89 -1.07 -0.08
CA GLY A 61 5.87 -0.97 -1.54
C GLY A 61 7.09 -1.64 -2.17
N LEU A 62 6.90 -2.35 -3.29
CA LEU A 62 7.98 -2.94 -4.09
C LEU A 62 8.17 -2.10 -5.37
N VAL A 63 9.34 -1.51 -5.55
CA VAL A 63 9.66 -0.79 -6.79
C VAL A 63 10.28 -1.76 -7.79
N ILE A 64 9.76 -1.81 -9.01
CA ILE A 64 10.26 -2.71 -10.05
C ILE A 64 11.43 -2.06 -10.80
N GLY A 65 12.58 -2.74 -10.84
CA GLY A 65 13.83 -2.29 -11.44
C GLY A 65 14.21 -2.97 -12.75
N LYS A 66 13.46 -4.00 -13.17
CA LYS A 66 13.63 -4.64 -14.49
C LYS A 66 12.27 -5.05 -15.03
N SER A 67 12.01 -4.74 -16.30
CA SER A 67 10.77 -5.18 -16.95
C SER A 67 10.69 -6.72 -16.91
N LEU A 68 9.61 -7.22 -16.33
CA LEU A 68 9.41 -8.65 -16.11
C LEU A 68 8.50 -9.24 -17.18
N THR A 69 9.10 -10.01 -18.08
CA THR A 69 8.43 -11.08 -18.81
C THR A 69 9.20 -12.39 -18.51
N ASN A 70 8.74 -13.17 -17.53
CA ASN A 70 9.31 -14.48 -17.13
C ASN A 70 10.71 -14.51 -16.45
N VAL A 71 11.10 -13.51 -15.66
CA VAL A 71 12.40 -13.48 -14.95
C VAL A 71 12.28 -13.97 -13.49
N LYS A 72 13.40 -14.38 -12.88
CA LYS A 72 13.46 -14.70 -11.43
C LYS A 72 13.03 -13.48 -10.60
N VAL A 73 11.94 -13.65 -9.87
CA VAL A 73 11.16 -12.58 -9.23
C VAL A 73 11.99 -11.55 -8.44
N TYR A 74 12.87 -11.99 -7.54
CA TYR A 74 13.65 -11.08 -6.70
C TYR A 74 14.60 -10.17 -7.48
N SER A 75 15.12 -10.63 -8.62
CA SER A 75 16.10 -9.88 -9.41
C SER A 75 15.53 -8.66 -10.14
N ALA A 76 14.21 -8.49 -10.10
CA ALA A 76 13.49 -7.41 -10.74
C ALA A 76 12.92 -6.39 -9.77
N ILE A 77 13.04 -6.61 -8.45
CA ILE A 77 12.75 -5.56 -7.48
C ILE A 77 13.99 -4.65 -7.43
N LEU A 78 13.80 -3.34 -7.57
CA LEU A 78 14.84 -2.32 -7.43
C LEU A 78 15.13 -2.04 -5.95
N GLY A 79 14.06 -1.98 -5.17
CA GLY A 79 14.08 -1.56 -3.78
C GLY A 79 12.67 -1.54 -3.20
N TYR A 80 12.57 -1.04 -1.99
CA TYR A 80 11.33 -0.97 -1.22
C TYR A 80 11.01 0.46 -0.81
N VAL A 81 9.74 0.74 -0.56
CA VAL A 81 9.29 2.01 0.01
C VAL A 81 8.33 1.74 1.15
N VAL A 82 8.21 2.68 2.08
CA VAL A 82 7.02 2.77 2.96
C VAL A 82 6.00 3.62 2.22
N ALA A 83 4.77 3.13 2.11
CA ALA A 83 3.69 3.82 1.44
C ALA A 83 2.40 3.73 2.25
N LEU A 84 1.45 4.62 1.94
CA LEU A 84 0.10 4.56 2.49
C LEU A 84 -0.90 4.25 1.38
N ASP A 85 -1.78 3.27 1.62
CA ASP A 85 -2.93 2.97 0.78
C ASP A 85 -4.19 3.62 1.37
N LEU A 86 -4.35 4.93 1.14
CA LEU A 86 -5.51 5.63 1.70
C LEU A 86 -6.81 5.16 1.04
N THR A 87 -7.82 4.97 1.87
CA THR A 87 -9.11 4.39 1.45
C THR A 87 -10.28 5.21 1.99
N ASP A 88 -11.17 5.69 1.13
CA ASP A 88 -12.51 6.09 1.59
C ASP A 88 -13.31 4.83 1.93
N ARG A 89 -13.32 4.47 3.21
CA ARG A 89 -13.86 3.19 3.68
C ARG A 89 -15.36 3.12 3.49
N LEU A 90 -16.06 4.22 3.75
CA LEU A 90 -17.51 4.30 3.58
C LEU A 90 -17.88 4.04 2.12
N LEU A 91 -17.23 4.74 1.19
CA LEU A 91 -17.45 4.55 -0.24
C LEU A 91 -17.05 3.15 -0.70
N GLN A 92 -15.93 2.60 -0.22
CA GLN A 92 -15.50 1.25 -0.54
C GLN A 92 -16.57 0.21 -0.15
N ASN A 93 -17.16 0.35 1.03
CA ASN A 93 -18.22 -0.55 1.51
C ASN A 93 -19.48 -0.47 0.66
N GLN A 94 -19.89 0.74 0.25
CA GLN A 94 -21.01 0.96 -0.66
C GLN A 94 -20.74 0.30 -2.03
N LEU A 95 -19.56 0.53 -2.61
CA LEU A 95 -19.15 -0.05 -3.88
C LEU A 95 -19.12 -1.58 -3.82
N LYS A 96 -18.56 -2.16 -2.75
CA LYS A 96 -18.57 -3.62 -2.52
C LYS A 96 -20.00 -4.18 -2.46
N ALA A 97 -20.91 -3.52 -1.73
CA ALA A 97 -22.30 -3.96 -1.61
C ALA A 97 -23.03 -3.93 -2.96
N SER A 98 -22.67 -3.02 -3.86
CA SER A 98 -23.22 -2.90 -5.21
C SER A 98 -22.43 -3.66 -6.28
N GLY A 99 -21.36 -4.39 -5.92
CA GLY A 99 -20.51 -5.10 -6.88
C GLY A 99 -19.75 -4.19 -7.86
N LEU A 100 -19.51 -2.92 -7.48
CA LEU A 100 -18.86 -1.92 -8.32
C LEU A 100 -17.34 -1.86 -8.07
N PRO A 101 -16.55 -1.38 -9.05
CA PRO A 101 -15.10 -1.19 -8.89
C PRO A 101 -14.75 -0.22 -7.76
N TRP A 102 -13.65 -0.48 -7.05
CA TRP A 102 -13.21 0.31 -5.90
C TRP A 102 -12.46 1.59 -6.26
N THR A 103 -12.35 1.91 -7.56
CA THR A 103 -11.49 2.98 -8.07
C THR A 103 -11.71 4.31 -7.34
N LEU A 104 -12.96 4.74 -7.15
CA LEU A 104 -13.23 6.02 -6.49
C LEU A 104 -12.90 6.02 -4.99
N ALA A 105 -12.92 4.86 -4.34
CA ALA A 105 -12.57 4.74 -2.93
C ALA A 105 -11.05 4.62 -2.69
N LYS A 106 -10.29 4.18 -3.69
CA LYS A 106 -8.85 3.87 -3.59
C LYS A 106 -7.95 4.81 -4.37
N CYS A 107 -8.48 5.63 -5.29
CA CYS A 107 -7.67 6.36 -6.28
C CYS A 107 -7.91 7.88 -6.29
N PHE A 108 -8.44 8.45 -5.22
CA PHE A 108 -8.58 9.91 -5.10
C PHE A 108 -7.21 10.60 -5.06
N ASP A 109 -7.18 11.92 -5.28
CA ASP A 109 -5.95 12.69 -5.25
C ASP A 109 -5.21 12.50 -3.92
N THR A 110 -3.88 12.37 -3.95
CA THR A 110 -3.04 12.12 -2.76
C THR A 110 -3.31 10.81 -2.02
N ALA A 111 -4.08 9.86 -2.58
CA ALA A 111 -4.40 8.58 -1.96
C ALA A 111 -3.21 7.59 -1.85
N CYS A 112 -2.01 7.97 -2.32
CA CYS A 112 -0.80 7.18 -2.16
C CYS A 112 0.44 8.02 -1.76
N PRO A 113 0.55 8.44 -0.50
CA PRO A 113 1.81 8.93 0.06
C PRO A 113 2.91 7.86 0.01
N VAL A 114 4.10 8.22 -0.48
CA VAL A 114 5.23 7.28 -0.69
C VAL A 114 6.53 7.89 -0.16
N GLY A 115 7.35 7.07 0.49
CA GLY A 115 8.68 7.43 0.97
C GLY A 115 9.81 7.21 -0.05
N PRO A 116 11.05 7.55 0.33
CA PRO A 116 12.21 7.31 -0.51
C PRO A 116 12.43 5.80 -0.73
N ILE A 117 13.02 5.46 -1.88
CA ILE A 117 13.38 4.09 -2.22
C ILE A 117 14.56 3.63 -1.35
N LEU A 118 14.33 2.56 -0.60
CA LEU A 118 15.33 1.84 0.17
C LEU A 118 15.94 0.69 -0.66
N PRO A 119 17.24 0.41 -0.50
CA PRO A 119 17.91 -0.67 -1.23
C PRO A 119 17.40 -2.05 -0.82
N LEU A 120 17.48 -3.03 -1.71
CA LEU A 120 17.07 -4.42 -1.44
C LEU A 120 17.82 -5.06 -0.26
N GLU A 121 19.08 -4.71 -0.07
CA GLU A 121 19.96 -5.30 0.95
C GLU A 121 19.53 -4.94 2.39
N SER A 122 18.63 -3.97 2.56
CA SER A 122 18.17 -3.50 3.87
C SER A 122 16.89 -4.17 4.39
N LEU A 123 16.33 -5.19 3.70
CA LEU A 123 15.05 -5.79 4.11
C LEU A 123 15.15 -7.25 4.61
N PRO A 124 15.56 -7.47 5.87
CA PRO A 124 15.30 -8.73 6.56
C PRO A 124 13.79 -9.04 6.69
N ALA A 125 13.45 -10.34 6.77
CA ALA A 125 12.06 -10.78 6.92
C ALA A 125 11.44 -10.41 8.29
N ASP A 126 12.28 -10.13 9.28
CA ASP A 126 11.87 -9.84 10.67
C ASP A 126 11.63 -8.35 10.94
N ASN A 127 11.83 -7.48 9.95
CA ASN A 127 11.55 -6.05 10.06
C ASN A 127 10.07 -5.78 10.34
N GLU A 128 9.81 -4.70 11.06
CA GLU A 128 8.47 -4.25 11.42
C GLU A 128 8.08 -2.98 10.67
N ILE A 129 6.93 -3.04 10.00
CA ILE A 129 6.26 -1.85 9.48
C ILE A 129 5.33 -1.29 10.56
N TRP A 130 5.31 0.03 10.70
CA TRP A 130 4.53 0.69 11.73
C TRP A 130 3.93 2.02 11.26
N LEU A 131 2.86 2.46 11.91
CA LEU A 131 2.23 3.75 11.69
C LEU A 131 1.68 4.34 12.99
N LYS A 132 1.89 5.64 13.14
CA LYS A 132 1.33 6.48 14.20
C LYS A 132 0.45 7.58 13.58
N VAL A 133 -0.63 7.90 14.29
CA VAL A 133 -1.44 9.10 14.04
C VAL A 133 -1.39 9.96 15.28
N ASN A 134 -0.92 11.20 15.15
CA ASN A 134 -0.69 12.12 16.28
C ASN A 134 0.14 11.46 17.39
N GLN A 135 1.26 10.83 17.00
CA GLN A 135 2.20 10.10 17.88
C GLN A 135 1.64 8.83 18.54
N LEU A 136 0.35 8.51 18.36
CA LEU A 136 -0.26 7.29 18.87
C LEU A 136 -0.12 6.17 17.84
N GLU A 137 0.54 5.08 18.23
CA GLU A 137 0.68 3.89 17.37
C GLU A 137 -0.70 3.30 17.04
N ARG A 138 -0.95 3.09 15.75
CA ARG A 138 -2.20 2.51 15.23
C ARG A 138 -1.98 1.17 14.54
N GLN A 139 -0.87 1.04 13.81
CA GLN A 139 -0.53 -0.18 13.09
C GLN A 139 0.92 -0.58 13.40
N ARG A 140 1.14 -1.88 13.59
CA ARG A 140 2.48 -2.50 13.68
C ARG A 140 2.39 -3.95 13.25
N SER A 141 3.31 -4.42 12.43
CA SER A 141 3.45 -5.84 12.14
C SER A 141 4.81 -6.18 11.55
N LYS A 142 5.25 -7.43 11.74
CA LYS A 142 6.42 -7.98 11.04
C LYS A 142 6.08 -8.29 9.59
N LEU A 143 7.03 -8.07 8.69
CA LEU A 143 6.84 -8.36 7.27
C LEU A 143 6.66 -9.87 6.99
N ASN A 144 7.23 -10.75 7.82
CA ASN A 144 7.02 -12.20 7.74
C ASN A 144 5.58 -12.65 8.06
N MET A 145 4.69 -11.74 8.48
CA MET A 145 3.26 -12.02 8.71
C MET A 145 2.42 -11.91 7.42
N MET A 146 3.03 -11.53 6.29
CA MET A 146 2.36 -11.55 4.99
C MET A 146 1.94 -12.97 4.60
N VAL A 147 0.71 -13.12 4.10
CA VAL A 147 0.17 -14.39 3.59
C VAL A 147 0.86 -14.77 2.27
N TRP A 148 1.06 -13.80 1.39
CA TRP A 148 1.82 -13.90 0.15
C TRP A 148 3.08 -13.06 0.27
N THR A 149 4.24 -13.69 0.10
CA THR A 149 5.52 -12.99 0.16
C THR A 149 5.64 -11.99 -1.00
N PRO A 150 6.55 -10.99 -0.92
CA PRO A 150 6.85 -10.12 -2.06
C PRO A 150 7.12 -10.87 -3.37
N ALA A 151 7.78 -12.04 -3.27
CA ALA A 151 8.04 -12.87 -4.43
C ALA A 151 6.79 -13.56 -4.98
N ASP A 152 5.89 -14.01 -4.11
CA ASP A 152 4.61 -14.58 -4.53
C ASP A 152 3.77 -13.54 -5.26
N LEU A 153 3.69 -12.31 -4.72
CA LEU A 153 2.90 -11.23 -5.29
C LEU A 153 3.37 -10.87 -6.70
N VAL A 154 4.66 -10.64 -6.90
CA VAL A 154 5.20 -10.34 -8.23
C VAL A 154 4.95 -11.52 -9.19
N SER A 155 5.12 -12.77 -8.74
CA SER A 155 4.84 -13.97 -9.55
C SER A 155 3.36 -14.08 -9.93
N ILE A 156 2.44 -13.78 -9.02
CA ILE A 156 0.99 -13.83 -9.26
C ILE A 156 0.57 -12.72 -10.23
N ILE A 157 1.03 -11.49 -9.99
CA ILE A 157 0.68 -10.31 -10.80
C ILE A 157 1.20 -10.47 -12.24
N THR A 158 2.46 -10.88 -12.42
CA THR A 158 3.09 -11.01 -13.74
C THR A 158 2.49 -12.08 -14.66
N LYS A 159 1.67 -12.99 -14.13
CA LYS A 159 0.86 -13.91 -14.96
C LYS A 159 -0.21 -13.20 -15.79
N ARG A 160 -0.61 -11.99 -15.41
CA ARG A 160 -1.72 -11.24 -16.04
C ARG A 160 -1.34 -9.81 -16.40
N ILE A 161 -0.48 -9.16 -15.62
CA ILE A 161 -0.09 -7.76 -15.77
C ILE A 161 1.43 -7.69 -15.91
N SER A 162 1.93 -7.24 -17.07
CA SER A 162 3.37 -7.02 -17.24
C SER A 162 3.81 -5.82 -16.40
N LEU A 163 4.90 -5.98 -15.67
CA LEU A 163 5.48 -4.92 -14.84
C LEU A 163 6.69 -4.30 -15.57
N GLN A 164 6.77 -2.98 -15.55
CA GLN A 164 7.81 -2.18 -16.15
C GLN A 164 8.75 -1.60 -15.08
N TYR A 165 9.90 -1.11 -15.54
CA TYR A 165 10.77 -0.30 -14.69
C TYR A 165 10.00 0.90 -14.11
N GLY A 166 10.06 1.07 -12.80
CA GLY A 166 9.38 2.12 -12.05
C GLY A 166 8.01 1.74 -11.52
N ASP A 167 7.39 0.64 -11.97
CA ASP A 167 6.10 0.20 -11.40
C ASP A 167 6.22 -0.09 -9.91
N LEU A 168 5.13 0.17 -9.18
CA LEU A 168 5.06 0.00 -7.72
C LEU A 168 4.00 -1.03 -7.35
N ILE A 169 4.36 -1.97 -6.47
CA ILE A 169 3.42 -2.92 -5.88
C ILE A 169 3.22 -2.60 -4.41
N LEU A 170 2.00 -2.22 -4.01
CA LEU A 170 1.62 -2.13 -2.60
C LEU A 170 1.21 -3.52 -2.11
N THR A 171 1.85 -3.99 -1.03
CA THR A 171 1.83 -5.41 -0.64
C THR A 171 0.74 -5.79 0.35
N GLY A 172 -0.13 -4.86 0.73
CA GLY A 172 -1.17 -5.03 1.74
C GLY A 172 -0.79 -4.45 3.10
N THR A 173 -1.82 -4.10 3.87
CA THR A 173 -1.69 -3.45 5.18
C THR A 173 -1.93 -4.42 6.35
N PRO A 174 -1.25 -4.23 7.51
CA PRO A 174 -1.55 -4.97 8.73
C PRO A 174 -2.80 -4.44 9.44
N ALA A 175 -3.22 -5.12 10.51
CA ALA A 175 -4.38 -4.72 11.31
C ALA A 175 -4.19 -3.34 11.97
N GLY A 176 -5.29 -2.73 12.40
CA GLY A 176 -5.30 -1.43 13.07
C GLY A 176 -5.55 -0.24 12.14
N VAL A 177 -6.16 -0.50 10.97
CA VAL A 177 -6.61 0.56 10.06
C VAL A 177 -7.64 1.44 10.76
N GLY A 178 -7.63 2.74 10.49
CA GLY A 178 -8.52 3.66 11.20
C GLY A 178 -8.69 5.00 10.51
N PRO A 179 -9.72 5.77 10.89
CA PRO A 179 -10.07 7.01 10.23
C PRO A 179 -9.05 8.12 10.52
N LEU A 180 -8.84 8.95 9.51
CA LEU A 180 -8.09 10.20 9.56
C LEU A 180 -9.03 11.40 9.56
N LYS A 181 -8.56 12.51 10.12
CA LYS A 181 -9.24 13.80 10.12
C LYS A 181 -8.30 14.90 9.67
N SER A 182 -8.88 15.96 9.12
CA SER A 182 -8.15 17.20 8.83
C SER A 182 -7.46 17.69 10.11
N GLY A 183 -6.17 18.01 10.01
CA GLY A 183 -5.30 18.38 11.12
C GLY A 183 -4.52 17.22 11.76
N ASP A 184 -4.78 15.96 11.39
CA ASP A 184 -3.97 14.83 11.85
C ASP A 184 -2.56 14.85 11.23
N GLU A 185 -1.58 14.36 11.99
CA GLU A 185 -0.24 14.05 11.52
C GLU A 185 -0.01 12.55 11.49
N ILE A 186 0.43 12.04 10.34
CA ILE A 186 0.79 10.64 10.16
C ILE A 186 2.31 10.52 10.13
N GLU A 187 2.83 9.58 10.89
CA GLU A 187 4.20 9.11 10.80
C GLU A 187 4.17 7.60 10.57
N ALA A 188 4.81 7.12 9.51
CA ALA A 188 4.88 5.70 9.20
C ALA A 188 6.32 5.31 8.86
N GLY A 189 6.72 4.07 9.16
CA GLY A 189 8.10 3.68 9.00
C GLY A 189 8.30 2.18 8.93
N LEU A 190 9.57 1.82 8.70
CA LEU A 190 10.07 0.46 8.69
C LEU A 190 11.24 0.40 9.68
N ASP A 191 11.00 -0.23 10.84
CA ASP A 191 11.88 -0.18 12.00
C ASP A 191 12.43 1.24 12.23
N ASP A 192 13.74 1.34 12.46
CA ASP A 192 14.52 2.57 12.50
C ASP A 192 15.23 2.85 11.16
N LEU A 193 14.93 2.09 10.09
CA LEU A 193 15.57 2.24 8.77
C LEU A 193 15.09 3.50 8.05
N CYS A 194 13.79 3.75 8.09
CA CYS A 194 13.19 4.96 7.52
C CYS A 194 11.85 5.31 8.16
N SER A 195 11.47 6.57 7.98
CA SER A 195 10.12 7.05 8.31
C SER A 195 9.69 8.12 7.31
N ILE A 196 8.39 8.17 7.04
CA ILE A 196 7.70 9.22 6.29
C ILE A 196 6.75 9.99 7.20
N LYS A 197 6.52 11.27 6.88
CA LYS A 197 5.60 12.15 7.62
C LYS A 197 4.72 12.92 6.68
N PHE A 198 3.42 12.94 6.96
CA PHE A 198 2.43 13.67 6.19
C PHE A 198 1.38 14.29 7.12
N SER A 199 1.04 15.55 6.87
CA SER A 199 -0.14 16.18 7.50
C SER A 199 -1.38 15.96 6.64
N VAL A 200 -2.53 15.83 7.30
CA VAL A 200 -3.84 15.64 6.67
C VAL A 200 -4.59 16.97 6.62
N GLU A 201 -5.17 17.31 5.46
CA GLU A 201 -6.06 18.45 5.26
C GLU A 201 -7.40 18.08 4.64
#